data_AF-A0A4V0ZFN8-F1
#
_entry.id   AF-A0A4V0ZFN8-F1
#
_cell.length_a   1.000
_cell.length_b   1.000
_cell.length_c   1.000
_cell.angle_alpha   90.00
_cell.angle_beta   90.00
_cell.angle_gamma   90.00
#
_symmetry.space_group_name_H-M   'P 1'
#
loop_
_entity.id
_entity.type
_entity.pdbx_description
1 polymer ?
#
loop_
_entity_poly.entity_id
_entity_poly.type
_entity_poly.pdbx_seq_one_letter_code
_entity_poly.pdbx_strand_id
1 'polypeptide(L)'
;MSQWIYVGWLDESNCDFSRYNKCIGVYKGELKGELVYIGKATERNNGGFRKRLRDYTRISQSARGYSAGDNMFKNKQIIKISIQVVSTVKEAENLEIQLIKKLKPKWNFRG
;
A
#
# COMPACT_ATOMS: atom_id res chain seq x y z
N MET A 1 4.32 19.96 -0.99
CA MET A 1 3.30 18.97 -1.39
C MET A 1 4.01 17.65 -1.64
N SER A 2 3.73 16.59 -0.88
CA SER A 2 4.39 15.30 -1.13
C SER A 2 3.73 14.65 -2.34
N GLN A 3 4.52 14.36 -3.39
CA GLN A 3 4.05 13.84 -4.67
C GLN A 3 3.91 12.31 -4.60
N TRP A 4 2.92 11.77 -5.32
CA TRP A 4 2.82 10.33 -5.53
C TRP A 4 3.92 9.85 -6.46
N ILE A 5 4.67 8.85 -6.03
CA ILE A 5 5.72 8.19 -6.79
C ILE A 5 5.15 6.85 -7.27
N TYR A 6 5.02 6.67 -8.58
CA TYR A 6 4.71 5.36 -9.15
C TYR A 6 5.89 4.41 -8.96
N VAL A 7 5.64 3.23 -8.41
CA VAL A 7 6.71 2.27 -8.07
C VAL A 7 6.73 1.07 -9.01
N GLY A 8 5.56 0.56 -9.40
CA GLY A 8 5.44 -0.64 -10.24
C GLY A 8 4.25 -1.50 -9.84
N TRP A 9 4.35 -2.80 -10.07
CA TRP A 9 3.32 -3.79 -9.73
C TRP A 9 3.53 -4.34 -8.31
N LEU A 10 2.44 -4.76 -7.67
CA LEU A 10 2.48 -5.21 -6.27
C LEU A 10 3.35 -6.47 -6.07
N ASP A 11 3.44 -7.34 -7.07
CA ASP A 11 4.22 -8.57 -7.00
C ASP A 11 5.73 -8.40 -7.30
N GLU A 12 6.20 -7.18 -7.50
CA GLU A 12 7.60 -6.87 -7.86
C GLU A 12 8.06 -7.48 -9.20
N SER A 13 7.13 -7.91 -10.07
CA SER A 13 7.50 -8.45 -11.39
C SER A 13 8.13 -7.41 -12.33
N ASN A 14 7.90 -6.11 -12.09
CA ASN A 14 8.48 -5.01 -12.87
C ASN A 14 9.11 -3.90 -12.01
N CYS A 15 9.33 -4.15 -10.72
CA CYS A 15 9.91 -3.17 -9.81
C CYS A 15 10.62 -3.84 -8.63
N ASP A 16 11.29 -3.05 -7.79
CA ASP A 16 11.94 -3.52 -6.58
C ASP A 16 11.63 -2.58 -5.41
N PHE A 17 10.96 -3.10 -4.38
CA PHE A 17 10.63 -2.32 -3.19
C PHE A 17 11.81 -2.15 -2.23
N SER A 18 12.97 -2.79 -2.48
CA SER A 18 14.16 -2.72 -1.60
C SER A 18 14.57 -1.28 -1.24
N ARG A 19 14.46 -0.37 -2.20
CA ARG A 19 14.79 1.07 -2.06
C ARG A 19 13.91 1.80 -1.05
N TYR A 20 12.76 1.23 -0.70
CA TYR A 20 11.78 1.81 0.23
C TYR A 20 11.70 1.04 1.56
N ASN A 21 12.70 0.23 1.90
CA ASN A 21 12.76 -0.57 3.13
C ASN A 21 12.87 0.26 4.43
N LYS A 22 13.28 1.53 4.33
CA LYS A 22 13.37 2.50 5.45
C LYS A 22 12.48 3.72 5.22
N CYS A 23 11.55 3.64 4.27
CA CYS A 23 10.58 4.69 3.99
C CYS A 23 9.22 4.35 4.61
N ILE A 24 8.52 5.36 5.09
CA ILE A 24 7.17 5.27 5.65
C ILE A 24 6.24 6.26 4.97
N GLY A 25 4.94 6.03 5.08
CA GLY A 25 3.91 6.89 4.49
C GLY A 25 2.70 6.11 4.03
N VAL A 26 2.07 6.60 2.97
CA VAL A 26 0.83 6.03 2.42
C VAL A 26 1.12 5.45 1.03
N TYR A 27 0.49 4.34 0.70
CA TYR A 27 0.49 3.77 -0.65
C TYR A 27 -0.94 3.67 -1.17
N LYS A 28 -1.08 3.74 -2.49
CA LYS A 28 -2.32 3.44 -3.19
C LYS A 28 -2.12 2.27 -4.15
N GLY A 29 -3.16 1.44 -4.25
CA GLY A 29 -3.30 0.39 -5.24
C GLY A 29 -4.31 0.80 -6.30
N GLU A 30 -3.92 0.70 -7.57
CA GLU A 30 -4.77 0.95 -8.72
C GLU A 30 -4.91 -0.32 -9.55
N LEU A 31 -6.14 -0.69 -9.87
CA LEU A 31 -6.48 -1.87 -10.68
C LEU A 31 -7.26 -1.41 -11.90
N LYS A 32 -6.78 -1.74 -13.10
CA LYS A 32 -7.41 -1.32 -14.38
C LYS A 32 -7.72 0.19 -14.47
N GLY A 33 -6.87 1.02 -13.86
CA GLY A 33 -7.01 2.47 -13.83
C GLY A 33 -7.90 3.02 -12.72
N GLU A 34 -8.53 2.16 -11.92
CA GLU A 34 -9.34 2.58 -10.77
C GLU A 34 -8.56 2.49 -9.46
N LEU A 35 -8.72 3.49 -8.60
CA LEU A 35 -8.23 3.44 -7.23
C LEU A 35 -9.04 2.44 -6.41
N VAL A 36 -8.41 1.32 -6.04
CA VAL A 36 -9.08 0.24 -5.31
C VAL A 36 -8.72 0.22 -3.84
N TYR A 37 -7.52 0.65 -3.46
CA TYR A 37 -7.05 0.55 -2.09
C TYR A 37 -6.08 1.67 -1.70
N ILE A 38 -6.13 2.07 -0.44
CA ILE A 38 -5.18 2.96 0.21
C ILE A 38 -4.75 2.30 1.53
N GLY A 39 -3.45 2.26 1.79
CA GLY A 39 -2.95 1.79 3.08
C GLY A 39 -1.71 2.56 3.50
N LYS A 40 -1.25 2.31 4.73
CA LYS A 40 -0.04 2.93 5.28
C LYS A 40 1.05 1.93 5.64
N ALA A 41 2.29 2.41 5.57
CA ALA A 41 3.47 1.74 6.10
C ALA A 41 4.12 2.64 7.16
N THR A 42 4.23 2.16 8.39
CA THR A 42 4.69 2.95 9.56
C THR A 42 5.96 2.40 10.21
N GLU A 43 6.35 1.18 9.84
CA GLU A 43 7.46 0.42 10.45
C GLU A 43 8.83 0.79 9.83
N ARG A 44 9.30 2.03 10.01
CA ARG A 44 10.54 2.55 9.39
C ARG A 44 11.75 1.63 9.56
N ASN A 45 12.00 1.17 10.78
CA ASN A 45 13.18 0.36 11.10
C ASN A 45 12.94 -1.14 10.90
N ASN A 46 11.71 -1.53 10.56
CA ASN A 46 11.32 -2.91 10.33
C ASN A 46 10.77 -3.08 8.90
N GLY A 47 11.46 -2.53 7.91
CA GLY A 47 11.20 -2.81 6.50
C GLY A 47 10.18 -1.90 5.79
N GLY A 48 9.55 -0.94 6.46
CA GLY A 48 8.81 0.16 5.84
C GLY A 48 7.79 -0.28 4.78
N PHE A 49 7.75 0.43 3.64
CA PHE A 49 6.90 0.06 2.51
C PHE A 49 7.20 -1.34 1.99
N ARG A 50 8.47 -1.74 1.89
CA ARG A 50 8.86 -3.08 1.39
C ARG A 50 8.18 -4.19 2.18
N LYS A 51 8.27 -4.15 3.51
CA LYS A 51 7.62 -5.16 4.37
C LYS A 51 6.11 -5.15 4.13
N ARG A 52 5.49 -3.97 4.23
CA ARG A 52 4.03 -3.83 4.14
C ARG A 52 3.47 -4.28 2.79
N LEU A 53 4.14 -3.96 1.69
CA LEU A 53 3.71 -4.35 0.34
C LEU A 53 3.90 -5.86 0.12
N ARG A 54 5.02 -6.43 0.58
CA ARG A 54 5.27 -7.89 0.51
C ARG A 54 4.37 -8.71 1.41
N ASP A 55 3.84 -8.15 2.49
CA ASP A 55 2.87 -8.83 3.34
C ASP A 55 1.61 -9.25 2.52
N TYR A 56 1.26 -8.53 1.44
CA TYR A 56 0.16 -8.88 0.54
C TYR A 56 0.50 -9.95 -0.51
N THR A 57 1.77 -10.30 -0.72
CA THR A 57 2.19 -11.25 -1.76
C THR A 57 2.67 -12.57 -1.17
N ARG A 58 2.94 -12.60 0.14
CA ARG A 58 3.32 -13.82 0.87
C ARG A 58 2.19 -14.85 0.89
N ILE A 59 2.59 -16.11 0.83
CA ILE A 59 1.68 -17.27 0.81
C ILE A 59 1.05 -17.51 2.20
N SER A 60 1.63 -17.03 3.30
CA SER A 60 1.06 -17.26 4.64
C SER A 60 -0.25 -16.49 4.88
N GLN A 61 -1.21 -17.13 5.56
CA GLN A 61 -2.57 -16.60 5.77
C GLN A 61 -2.68 -15.41 6.74
N SER A 62 -1.66 -15.11 7.54
CA SER A 62 -1.76 -14.13 8.63
C SER A 62 -2.12 -12.70 8.18
N ALA A 63 -1.81 -12.32 6.94
CA ALA A 63 -2.16 -11.02 6.36
C ALA A 63 -3.49 -11.02 5.59
N ARG A 64 -4.14 -12.19 5.42
CA ARG A 64 -5.38 -12.39 4.64
C ARG A 64 -6.66 -12.34 5.50
N GLY A 65 -6.55 -11.92 6.76
CA GLY A 65 -7.69 -11.82 7.68
C GLY A 65 -8.72 -10.73 7.33
N TYR A 66 -8.44 -9.86 6.37
CA TYR A 66 -9.34 -8.79 5.92
C TYR A 66 -9.55 -8.85 4.41
N SER A 67 -10.78 -8.58 3.96
CA SER A 67 -11.22 -8.62 2.55
C SER A 67 -10.29 -7.84 1.60
N ALA A 68 -9.76 -6.71 2.06
CA ALA A 68 -8.80 -5.90 1.30
C ALA A 68 -7.49 -6.65 1.01
N GLY A 69 -6.95 -7.37 2.00
CA GLY A 69 -5.70 -8.11 1.85
C GLY A 69 -5.83 -9.28 0.89
N ASP A 70 -6.97 -9.97 0.93
CA ASP A 70 -7.29 -11.04 -0.02
C ASP A 70 -7.44 -10.51 -1.46
N ASN A 71 -8.14 -9.38 -1.65
CA ASN A 71 -8.25 -8.72 -2.94
C ASN A 71 -6.87 -8.29 -3.50
N MET A 72 -6.01 -7.74 -2.64
CA MET A 72 -4.64 -7.38 -3.00
C MET A 72 -3.82 -8.62 -3.42
N PHE A 73 -3.87 -9.72 -2.66
CA PHE A 73 -3.15 -10.96 -2.99
C PHE A 73 -3.63 -11.59 -4.29
N LYS A 74 -4.96 -11.63 -4.52
CA LYS A 74 -5.57 -12.21 -5.75
C LYS A 74 -5.19 -11.43 -7.01
N ASN A 75 -5.03 -10.11 -6.90
CA ASN A 75 -4.76 -9.23 -8.04
C ASN A 75 -3.30 -8.72 -8.07
N LYS A 76 -2.39 -9.30 -7.27
CA LYS A 76 -1.02 -8.78 -7.07
C LYS A 76 -0.21 -8.55 -8.36
N GLN A 77 -0.45 -9.35 -9.39
CA GLN A 77 0.24 -9.27 -10.68
C GLN A 77 -0.24 -8.10 -11.55
N ILE A 78 -1.35 -7.44 -11.19
CA ILE A 78 -1.96 -6.41 -12.03
C ILE A 78 -2.32 -5.13 -11.24
N ILE A 79 -2.07 -5.11 -9.93
CA ILE A 79 -2.22 -3.91 -9.10
C ILE A 79 -0.98 -3.04 -9.28
N LYS A 80 -1.21 -1.80 -9.71
CA LYS A 80 -0.22 -0.74 -9.77
C LYS A 80 -0.09 -0.07 -8.41
N ILE A 81 1.12 0.09 -7.92
CA ILE A 81 1.44 0.71 -6.64
C ILE A 81 2.06 2.08 -6.86
N SER A 82 1.50 3.07 -6.17
CA SER A 82 2.16 4.36 -5.96
C SER A 82 2.31 4.64 -4.47
N ILE A 83 3.37 5.34 -4.09
CA ILE A 83 3.66 5.69 -2.69
C ILE A 83 3.78 7.19 -2.52
N GLN A 84 3.45 7.66 -1.32
CA GLN A 84 3.70 9.01 -0.85
C GLN A 84 4.49 8.90 0.46
N VAL A 85 5.78 9.27 0.40
CA VAL A 85 6.69 9.19 1.54
C VAL A 85 6.43 10.36 2.48
N VAL A 86 6.47 10.09 3.78
CA VAL A 86 6.26 11.08 4.85
C VAL A 86 7.33 10.94 5.93
N SER A 87 7.43 11.95 6.81
CA SER A 87 8.48 12.00 7.82
C SER A 87 8.09 11.36 9.14
N THR A 88 6.79 11.27 9.46
CA THR A 88 6.30 10.77 10.74
C THR A 88 5.16 9.77 10.59
N VAL A 89 5.01 8.86 11.58
CA VAL A 89 3.91 7.90 11.62
C VAL A 89 2.56 8.61 11.71
N LYS A 90 2.47 9.67 12.53
CA LYS A 90 1.25 10.47 12.69
C LYS A 90 0.81 11.14 11.38
N GLU A 91 1.76 11.59 10.57
CA GLU A 91 1.49 12.12 9.23
C GLU A 91 0.93 11.03 8.30
N ALA A 92 1.52 9.83 8.30
CA ALA A 92 1.01 8.69 7.52
C ALA A 92 -0.43 8.31 7.92
N GLU A 93 -0.72 8.28 9.22
CA GLU A 93 -2.04 7.95 9.76
C GLU A 93 -3.10 8.99 9.38
N ASN A 94 -2.80 10.28 9.58
CA ASN A 94 -3.70 11.36 9.22
C ASN A 94 -3.98 11.38 7.71
N LEU A 95 -2.93 11.21 6.90
CA LEU A 95 -3.03 11.23 5.45
C LEU A 95 -3.85 10.03 4.93
N GLU A 96 -3.64 8.83 5.48
CA GLU A 96 -4.44 7.65 5.15
C GLU A 96 -5.94 7.90 5.40
N ILE A 97 -6.29 8.39 6.60
CA ILE A 97 -7.68 8.68 6.97
C ILE A 97 -8.30 9.71 6.03
N GLN A 98 -7.59 10.80 5.75
CA GLN A 98 -8.06 11.85 4.85
C GLN A 98 -8.28 11.33 3.43
N LEU A 99 -7.35 10.54 2.90
CA LEU A 99 -7.43 10.00 1.56
C LEU A 99 -8.55 8.97 1.43
N ILE A 100 -8.72 8.07 2.41
CA ILE A 100 -9.83 7.11 2.41
C ILE A 100 -11.17 7.86 2.46
N LYS A 101 -11.31 8.87 3.31
CA LYS A 101 -12.55 9.67 3.42
C LYS A 101 -12.86 10.43 2.13
N LYS A 102 -11.84 11.00 1.48
CA LYS A 102 -11.97 11.82 0.27
C LYS A 102 -12.22 10.97 -0.98
N LEU A 103 -11.45 9.89 -1.15
CA LEU A 103 -11.41 9.13 -2.40
C LEU A 103 -12.26 7.87 -2.38
N LYS A 104 -12.70 7.42 -1.18
CA LYS A 104 -13.59 6.26 -0.96
C LYS A 104 -13.20 5.01 -1.77
N PRO A 105 -11.93 4.54 -1.68
CA PRO A 105 -11.48 3.35 -2.40
C PRO A 105 -12.32 2.13 -2.06
N LYS A 106 -12.68 1.35 -3.09
CA LYS A 106 -13.64 0.23 -3.01
C LYS A 106 -13.25 -0.82 -1.96
N TRP A 107 -11.96 -1.05 -1.75
CA TRP A 107 -11.48 -2.11 -0.84
C TRP A 107 -11.11 -1.62 0.55
N ASN A 108 -11.25 -0.33 0.86
CA ASN A 108 -11.08 0.17 2.23
C ASN A 108 -12.34 0.11 3.08
N PHE A 109 -13.41 -0.52 2.58
CA PHE A 109 -14.63 -0.71 3.34
C PHE A 109 -14.35 -1.52 4.60
N ARG A 110 -14.48 -0.84 5.73
CA ARG A 110 -14.81 -1.47 7.01
C ARG A 110 -16.33 -1.56 7.00
N GLY A 111 -16.87 -2.77 6.93
CA GLY A 111 -18.25 -3.01 7.30
C GLY A 111 -18.48 -2.53 8.73
#